data_AF-A0A9L0J3F1-F1
#
_entry.id   AF-A0A9L0J3F1-F1
#
_cell.length_a   1.000
_cell.length_b   1.000
_cell.length_c   1.000
_cell.angle_alpha   90.00
_cell.angle_beta   90.00
_cell.angle_gamma   90.00
#
_symmetry.space_group_name_H-M   'P 1'
#
loop_
_entity.id
_entity.type
_entity.pdbx_description
1 polymer ?
#
loop_
_entity_poly.entity_id
_entity_poly.type
_entity_poly.pdbx_seq_one_letter_code
_entity_poly.pdbx_strand_id
1 'polypeptide(L)'
;MAGDREVVAMDCEMVGLGPFGESGLARCSLVDLHGTVLYDKFIQPDGEIIDYRTRVSGVTPRHMEKATPFTEARQEVSDQICDLCPQPCKIPRLACMGSTRVWRSLLASPSHP
;
A
#
# COMPACT_ATOMS: atom_id res chain seq x y z
N MET A 1 9.53 -24.87 -8.92
CA MET A 1 10.37 -23.79 -9.47
C MET A 1 9.89 -22.49 -8.84
N ALA A 2 10.48 -22.07 -7.72
CA ALA A 2 10.23 -20.74 -7.17
C ALA A 2 11.11 -19.79 -7.98
N GLY A 3 10.47 -19.02 -8.88
CA GLY A 3 11.19 -18.06 -9.72
C GLY A 3 11.71 -16.89 -8.89
N ASP A 4 12.82 -16.33 -9.35
CA ASP A 4 13.58 -15.20 -8.79
C ASP A 4 12.74 -13.91 -8.63
N ARG A 5 11.75 -13.90 -7.73
CA ARG A 5 11.07 -12.67 -7.30
C ARG A 5 11.59 -12.23 -5.94
N GLU A 6 12.90 -12.07 -5.80
CA GLU A 6 13.50 -11.73 -4.50
C GLU A 6 13.32 -10.24 -4.12
N VAL A 7 13.00 -9.39 -5.11
CA VAL A 7 12.87 -7.95 -4.92
C VAL A 7 11.67 -7.40 -5.67
N VAL A 8 10.91 -6.54 -5.01
CA VAL A 8 9.84 -5.72 -5.59
C VAL A 8 10.08 -4.26 -5.24
N ALA A 9 9.88 -3.38 -6.22
CA ALA A 9 9.85 -1.95 -5.98
C ALA A 9 8.40 -1.51 -5.74
N MET A 10 8.23 -0.59 -4.79
CA MET A 10 6.93 -0.03 -4.42
C MET A 10 6.98 1.48 -4.51
N ASP A 11 5.95 2.06 -5.10
CA ASP A 11 5.71 3.50 -5.11
C ASP A 11 4.29 3.80 -4.65
N CYS A 12 4.13 4.90 -3.94
CA CYS A 12 2.88 5.26 -3.27
C CYS A 12 2.58 6.75 -3.47
N GLU A 13 1.34 7.04 -3.84
CA GLU A 13 0.86 8.42 -3.92
C GLU A 13 -0.07 8.73 -2.76
N MET A 14 0.11 9.90 -2.16
CA MET A 14 -0.65 10.31 -0.98
C MET A 14 -1.53 11.54 -1.23
N VAL A 15 -2.67 11.56 -0.54
CA VAL A 15 -3.60 12.68 -0.44
C VAL A 15 -3.64 13.22 1.00
N GLY A 16 -4.14 14.44 1.17
CA GLY A 16 -4.40 15.06 2.46
C GLY A 16 -5.77 14.69 3.01
N LEU A 17 -5.80 14.21 4.25
CA LEU A 17 -6.99 13.77 4.97
C LEU A 17 -7.27 14.67 6.17
N GLY A 18 -8.57 14.89 6.43
CA GLY A 18 -9.07 15.56 7.62
C GLY A 18 -8.56 16.99 7.80
N PRO A 19 -8.98 17.69 8.86
CA PRO A 19 -8.70 19.12 9.05
C PRO A 19 -7.21 19.45 9.23
N PHE A 20 -6.38 18.46 9.58
CA PHE A 20 -4.94 18.64 9.82
C PHE A 20 -4.07 18.23 8.62
N GLY A 21 -4.67 17.76 7.51
CA GLY A 21 -3.94 17.41 6.29
C GLY A 21 -3.01 16.19 6.45
N GLU A 22 -3.42 15.21 7.24
CA GLU A 22 -2.70 13.95 7.42
C GLU A 22 -2.56 13.22 6.07
N SER A 23 -1.48 12.45 5.88
CA SER A 23 -1.27 11.78 4.59
C SER A 23 -1.97 10.43 4.53
N GLY A 24 -2.91 10.27 3.60
CA GLY A 24 -3.57 9.02 3.28
C GLY A 24 -3.08 8.43 1.96
N LEU A 25 -2.97 7.11 1.88
CA LEU A 25 -2.56 6.40 0.65
C LEU A 25 -3.70 6.43 -0.39
N ALA A 26 -3.41 6.91 -1.59
CA ALA A 26 -4.39 7.05 -2.67
C ALA A 26 -4.04 6.27 -3.94
N ARG A 27 -2.79 5.84 -4.11
CA ARG A 27 -2.37 4.88 -5.14
C ARG A 27 -1.18 4.09 -4.62
N CYS A 28 -1.11 2.81 -4.96
CA CYS A 28 0.06 1.98 -4.73
C CYS A 28 0.39 1.24 -6.02
N SER A 29 1.67 1.22 -6.39
CA SER A 29 2.18 0.50 -7.53
C SER A 29 3.34 -0.40 -7.09
N LEU A 30 3.32 -1.67 -7.50
CA LEU A 30 4.35 -2.67 -7.28
C LEU A 30 4.87 -3.19 -8.62
N VAL A 31 6.19 -3.27 -8.75
CA VAL A 31 6.85 -3.87 -9.92
C VAL A 31 7.93 -4.85 -9.51
N ASP A 32 8.13 -5.91 -10.29
CA ASP A 32 9.27 -6.82 -10.12
C ASP A 32 10.56 -6.24 -10.75
N LEU A 33 11.67 -6.96 -10.59
CA LEU A 33 12.97 -6.58 -11.15
C LEU A 33 13.01 -6.49 -12.68
N HIS A 34 12.07 -7.12 -13.37
CA HIS A 34 11.95 -7.07 -14.82
C HIS A 34 11.03 -5.93 -15.28
N GLY A 35 10.47 -5.15 -14.35
CA GLY A 35 9.53 -4.08 -14.63
C GLY A 35 8.10 -4.58 -14.88
N THR A 36 7.80 -5.85 -14.58
CA THR A 36 6.43 -6.37 -14.64
C THR A 36 5.60 -5.73 -13.54
N VAL A 37 4.46 -5.15 -13.89
CA VAL A 37 3.51 -4.60 -12.92
C VAL A 37 2.81 -5.75 -12.20
N LEU A 38 3.02 -5.83 -10.89
CA LEU A 38 2.38 -6.81 -10.01
C LEU A 38 1.10 -6.24 -9.39
N TYR A 39 1.10 -4.93 -9.12
CA TYR A 39 -0.02 -4.22 -8.54
C TYR A 39 0.00 -2.77 -9.02
N ASP A 40 -1.13 -2.22 -9.43
CA ASP A 40 -1.26 -0.78 -9.67
C ASP A 40 -2.73 -0.40 -9.52
N LYS A 41 -3.09 0.16 -8.36
CA LYS A 41 -4.48 0.52 -8.08
C LYS A 41 -4.56 1.85 -7.35
N PHE A 42 -5.66 2.56 -7.61
CA PHE A 42 -6.11 3.65 -6.75
C PHE A 42 -6.77 3.08 -5.51
N ILE A 43 -6.49 3.71 -4.38
CA ILE A 43 -6.88 3.27 -3.05
C ILE A 43 -7.72 4.36 -2.41
N GLN A 44 -8.86 3.99 -1.84
CA GLN A 44 -9.68 4.89 -1.04
C GLN A 44 -9.14 4.84 0.39
N PRO A 45 -8.46 5.90 0.88
CA PRO A 45 -7.93 5.92 2.23
C PRO A 45 -9.05 6.01 3.27
N ASP A 46 -8.74 5.56 4.50
CA ASP A 46 -9.64 5.69 5.64
C ASP A 46 -9.64 7.14 6.13
N GLY A 47 -10.63 7.93 5.69
CA GLY A 47 -10.81 9.32 6.09
C GLY A 47 -11.38 10.20 4.97
N GLU A 48 -11.83 11.39 5.33
CA GLU A 48 -12.28 12.39 4.35
C GLU A 48 -11.07 13.02 3.65
N ILE A 49 -11.04 12.90 2.32
CA ILE A 49 -10.02 13.56 1.49
C ILE A 49 -10.38 15.04 1.36
N ILE A 50 -9.50 15.90 1.90
CA ILE A 50 -9.65 17.36 1.82
C ILE A 50 -8.74 18.00 0.77
N ASP A 51 -7.65 17.31 0.38
CA ASP A 51 -6.71 17.78 -0.62
C ASP A 51 -6.14 16.59 -1.41
N TYR A 52 -6.41 16.52 -2.70
CA TYR A 52 -5.91 15.46 -3.57
C TYR A 52 -4.42 15.57 -3.87
N ARG A 53 -3.79 16.71 -3.61
CA ARG A 53 -2.37 16.97 -3.92
C ARG A 53 -2.03 16.68 -5.38
N THR A 54 -3.00 16.87 -6.29
CA THR A 54 -2.94 16.40 -7.69
C THR A 54 -1.67 16.86 -8.43
N ARG A 55 -1.13 18.04 -8.10
CA ARG A 55 0.11 18.55 -8.71
C ARG A 55 1.32 17.63 -8.50
N VAL A 56 1.36 16.92 -7.37
CA VAL A 56 2.44 15.98 -7.04
C VAL A 56 1.99 14.54 -7.21
N SER A 57 0.76 14.21 -6.82
CA SER A 57 0.27 12.82 -6.78
C SER A 57 -0.37 12.34 -8.08
N GLY A 58 -0.80 13.26 -8.95
CA GLY A 58 -1.64 12.95 -10.11
C GLY A 58 -3.04 12.40 -9.75
N VAL A 59 -3.38 12.27 -8.47
CA VAL A 59 -4.67 11.73 -8.03
C VAL A 59 -5.76 12.77 -8.21
N THR A 60 -6.93 12.35 -8.69
CA THR A 60 -8.11 13.18 -8.90
C THR A 60 -9.34 12.56 -8.22
N PRO A 61 -10.41 13.33 -7.96
CA PRO A 61 -11.65 12.79 -7.40
C PRO A 61 -12.22 11.62 -8.21
N ARG A 62 -12.10 11.68 -9.55
CA ARG A 62 -12.58 10.62 -10.44
C ARG A 62 -11.89 9.27 -10.20
N HIS A 63 -10.62 9.30 -9.79
CA HIS A 63 -9.91 8.06 -9.44
C HIS A 63 -10.52 7.36 -8.22
N MET A 64 -11.19 8.11 -7.33
CA MET A 64 -11.80 7.57 -6.12
C MET A 64 -13.15 6.88 -6.36
N GLU A 65 -13.82 7.15 -7.49
CA GLU A 65 -15.11 6.54 -7.84
C GLU A 65 -15.05 5.00 -7.91
N LYS A 66 -13.87 4.45 -8.23
CA LYS A 66 -13.62 3.01 -8.36
C LYS A 66 -12.41 2.56 -7.55
N ALA A 67 -11.98 3.37 -6.58
CA ALA A 67 -10.80 3.06 -5.78
C ALA A 67 -11.08 1.88 -4.83
N THR A 68 -10.08 1.02 -4.67
CA THR A 68 -10.15 -0.12 -3.76
C THR A 68 -10.10 0.38 -2.31
N PRO A 69 -10.98 -0.08 -1.41
CA PRO A 69 -10.90 0.29 0.01
C PRO A 69 -9.53 -0.04 0.61
N PHE A 70 -9.01 0.85 1.46
CA PHE A 70 -7.67 0.72 2.04
C PHE A 70 -7.39 -0.64 2.67
N THR A 71 -8.37 -1.19 3.40
CA THR A 71 -8.23 -2.50 4.05
C THR A 71 -8.03 -3.65 3.06
N GLU A 72 -8.75 -3.62 1.94
CA GLU A 72 -8.63 -4.61 0.86
C GLU A 72 -7.30 -4.44 0.13
N ALA A 73 -6.96 -3.21 -0.28
CA ALA A 73 -5.71 -2.91 -0.97
C ALA A 73 -4.47 -3.32 -0.15
N ARG A 74 -4.51 -3.09 1.17
CA ARG A 74 -3.46 -3.52 2.09
C ARG A 74 -3.30 -5.04 2.12
N GLN A 75 -4.40 -5.79 2.13
CA GLN A 75 -4.35 -7.24 2.11
C GLN A 75 -3.78 -7.73 0.77
N GLU A 76 -4.25 -7.19 -0.35
CA GLU A 76 -3.75 -7.52 -1.69
C GLU A 76 -2.24 -7.26 -1.83
N VAL A 77 -1.76 -6.09 -1.39
CA VAL A 77 -0.32 -5.74 -1.40
C VAL A 77 0.48 -6.69 -0.51
N SER A 78 -0.05 -7.04 0.67
CA SER A 78 0.60 -8.02 1.54
C SER A 78 0.72 -9.37 0.86
N ASP A 79 -0.31 -9.81 0.13
CA ASP A 79 -0.31 -11.10 -0.54
C ASP A 79 0.69 -11.11 -1.71
N GLN A 80 0.74 -10.03 -2.50
CA GLN A 80 1.75 -9.87 -3.57
C GLN A 80 3.19 -9.95 -3.03
N ILE A 81 3.47 -9.37 -1.86
CA ILE A 81 4.79 -9.42 -1.23
C ILE A 81 5.06 -10.78 -0.58
N CYS A 82 4.05 -11.40 0.04
CA CYS A 82 4.18 -12.71 0.70
C CYS A 82 4.39 -13.85 -0.30
N ASP A 83 3.76 -13.80 -1.47
CA ASP A 83 3.92 -14.78 -2.56
C ASP A 83 5.37 -14.87 -3.08
N LEU A 84 6.21 -13.90 -2.72
CA LEU A 84 7.63 -13.86 -3.04
C LEU A 84 8.51 -14.64 -2.07
N CYS A 85 7.97 -15.10 -0.93
CA CYS A 85 8.71 -15.86 0.05
C CYS A 85 8.41 -17.37 -0.07
N PRO A 86 9.27 -18.18 -0.70
CA PRO A 86 9.03 -19.62 -0.90
C PRO A 86 9.21 -20.47 0.37
N GLN A 87 9.23 -19.88 1.56
CA GLN A 87 9.39 -20.58 2.85
C GLN A 87 8.20 -20.24 3.76
N PRO A 88 7.80 -21.14 4.69
CA PRO A 88 6.85 -20.81 5.75
C PRO A 88 7.51 -19.79 6.69
N CYS A 89 7.52 -18.52 6.28
CA CYS A 89 8.32 -17.51 6.95
C CYS A 89 7.64 -17.14 8.26
N LYS A 90 8.36 -17.37 9.37
CA LYS A 90 8.07 -16.80 10.69
C LYS A 90 8.48 -15.33 10.77
N ILE A 91 8.55 -14.64 9.63
CA ILE A 91 8.81 -13.20 9.59
C ILE A 91 7.48 -12.56 9.98
N PRO A 92 7.35 -11.93 11.16
CA PRO A 92 6.17 -11.12 11.40
C PRO A 92 6.11 -10.10 10.27
N ARG A 93 4.92 -9.90 9.68
CA ARG A 93 4.50 -9.02 8.56
C ARG A 93 5.19 -7.63 8.40
N LEU A 94 6.10 -7.27 9.28
CA LEU A 94 6.72 -5.97 9.50
C LEU A 94 8.01 -5.67 8.71
N ALA A 95 8.78 -6.65 8.23
CA ALA A 95 10.19 -6.37 7.91
C ALA A 95 10.47 -5.75 6.52
N CYS A 96 9.49 -5.69 5.60
CA CYS A 96 9.74 -5.23 4.22
C CYS A 96 9.22 -3.82 3.88
N MET A 97 8.65 -3.07 4.82
CA MET A 97 7.94 -1.82 4.47
C MET A 97 8.62 -0.62 5.10
N GLY A 98 9.27 0.17 4.23
CA GLY A 98 10.00 1.38 4.57
C GLY A 98 9.21 2.33 5.48
N SER A 99 9.94 2.90 6.43
CA SER A 99 9.47 3.74 7.52
C SER A 99 8.68 4.98 7.05
N THR A 100 7.36 4.87 6.95
CA THR A 100 6.43 6.00 7.02
C THR A 100 5.34 5.69 8.04
N ARG A 101 4.92 6.70 8.82
CA ARG A 101 4.03 6.57 9.99
C ARG A 101 2.72 5.81 9.73
N VAL A 102 2.26 5.76 8.47
CA VAL A 102 1.08 5.01 8.01
C VAL A 102 1.18 3.51 8.31
N TRP A 103 2.38 2.94 8.21
CA TRP A 103 2.60 1.51 8.44
C TRP A 103 2.55 1.12 9.93
N ARG A 104 2.78 2.04 10.87
CA ARG A 104 2.69 1.71 12.31
C ARG A 104 1.27 1.36 12.75
N SER A 105 0.25 2.05 12.25
CA SER A 105 -1.15 1.72 12.54
C SER A 105 -1.61 0.44 11.83
N LEU A 106 -1.02 0.14 10.67
CA LEU A 106 -1.25 -1.14 9.99
C LEU A 106 -0.79 -2.32 10.86
N LEU A 107 0.26 -2.17 11.65
CA LEU A 107 0.93 -3.28 12.36
C LEU A 107 0.46 -3.48 13.81
N ALA A 108 -0.52 -2.70 14.29
CA ALA A 108 -1.15 -2.92 15.59
C ALA A 108 -2.18 -4.06 15.48
N SER A 109 -1.76 -5.31 15.73
CA SER A 109 -2.71 -6.40 16.00
C SER A 109 -3.38 -6.17 17.36
N PRO A 110 -4.68 -6.45 17.52
CA PRO A 110 -5.27 -6.58 18.85
C PRO A 110 -4.61 -7.78 19.51
N SER A 111 -4.04 -7.59 20.70
CA SER A 111 -3.63 -8.68 21.58
C SER A 111 -4.82 -9.61 21.78
N HIS A 112 -4.75 -10.83 21.22
CA HIS A 112 -5.65 -11.89 21.64
C HIS A 112 -5.13 -12.50 22.95
N PRO A 113 -6.02 -12.86 23.89
CA PRO A 113 -5.67 -13.54 25.14
C PRO A 113 -5.09 -14.94 24.90
#